data_AF-A0A441YKN1-F1
#
_entry.id   AF-A0A441YKN1-F1
#
_cell.length_a   1.000
_cell.length_b   1.000
_cell.length_c   1.000
_cell.angle_alpha   90.00
_cell.angle_beta   90.00
_cell.angle_gamma   90.00
#
_symmetry.space_group_name_H-M   'P 1'
#
loop_
_entity.id
_entity.type
_entity.pdbx_description
1 polymer ?
#
loop_
_entity_poly.entity_id
_entity_poly.type
_entity_poly.pdbx_seq_one_letter_code
_entity_poly.pdbx_strand_id
1 'polypeptide(L)'
;VDRTALQIHPNGATGIIEVVAVSTEPSKQRRLISIATRSPATGQGSSTAFDLPNATLTLLDPVAFETRFGMPAGAPSELRFAGIVFSVRSVDAVARLLAASSVEHDIRGDDIVVRPASGQGAAFVFQEKA
;
A
#
# COMPACT_ATOMS: atom_id res chain seq x y z
N VAL A 1 15.51 -25.73 -1.61
CA VAL A 1 14.73 -25.00 -0.58
C VAL A 1 13.35 -24.76 -1.15
N ASP A 2 12.30 -25.29 -0.53
CA ASP A 2 10.92 -25.09 -0.97
C ASP A 2 10.47 -23.67 -0.62
N ARG A 3 10.02 -22.90 -1.62
CA ARG A 3 9.52 -21.53 -1.48
C ARG A 3 8.05 -21.40 -1.86
N THR A 4 7.35 -22.51 -2.04
CA THR A 4 5.97 -22.51 -2.58
C THR A 4 5.03 -21.70 -1.69
N ALA A 5 5.14 -21.81 -0.37
CA ALA A 5 4.35 -21.00 0.58
C ALA A 5 4.71 -19.50 0.58
N LEU A 6 5.92 -19.13 0.13
CA LEU A 6 6.36 -17.74 -0.04
C LEU A 6 5.95 -17.16 -1.40
N GLN A 7 5.66 -18.02 -2.38
CA GLN A 7 5.30 -17.63 -3.75
C GLN A 7 3.79 -17.70 -4.00
N ILE A 8 3.08 -18.58 -3.28
CA ILE A 8 1.65 -18.78 -3.36
C ILE A 8 1.12 -18.73 -1.93
N HIS A 9 0.75 -17.53 -1.50
CA HIS A 9 0.19 -17.34 -0.18
C HIS A 9 -1.33 -17.60 -0.22
N PRO A 10 -1.92 -18.24 0.81
CA PRO A 10 -3.35 -18.54 0.85
C PRO A 10 -4.25 -17.31 0.67
N ASN A 11 -3.77 -16.11 1.04
CA ASN A 11 -4.46 -14.83 0.85
C ASN A 11 -4.54 -14.34 -0.61
N GLY A 12 -3.95 -15.05 -1.57
CA GLY A 12 -3.97 -14.70 -2.98
C GLY A 12 -2.91 -13.68 -3.42
N ALA A 13 -2.13 -13.11 -2.50
CA ALA A 13 -1.04 -12.18 -2.82
C ALA A 13 0.08 -12.89 -3.60
N THR A 14 0.56 -12.22 -4.64
CA THR A 14 1.65 -12.69 -5.51
C THR A 14 2.91 -11.84 -5.41
N GLY A 15 2.80 -10.64 -4.85
CA GLY A 15 3.91 -9.73 -4.64
C GLY A 15 3.46 -8.41 -4.01
N ILE A 16 4.41 -7.61 -3.55
CA ILE A 16 4.18 -6.20 -3.19
C ILE A 16 4.50 -5.37 -4.42
N ILE A 17 3.56 -4.53 -4.83
CA ILE A 17 3.73 -3.65 -5.99
C ILE A 17 3.85 -2.18 -5.57
N GLU A 18 3.42 -1.84 -4.37
CA GLU A 18 3.56 -0.49 -3.84
C GLU A 18 3.65 -0.47 -2.31
N VAL A 19 4.48 0.43 -1.77
CA VAL A 19 4.48 0.82 -0.36
C VAL A 19 4.06 2.29 -0.27
N VAL A 20 3.06 2.58 0.54
CA VAL A 20 2.53 3.93 0.70
C VAL A 20 3.00 4.53 2.01
N ALA A 21 3.70 5.66 1.90
CA ALA A 21 4.07 6.52 3.00
C ALA A 21 3.15 7.73 3.09
N VAL A 22 2.88 8.21 4.30
CA VAL A 22 2.15 9.43 4.57
C VAL A 22 3.01 10.38 5.37
N SER A 23 2.99 11.66 5.00
CA SER A 23 3.66 12.74 5.71
C SER A 23 2.78 13.98 5.72
N THR A 24 2.72 14.69 6.85
CA THR A 24 2.11 16.03 6.89
C THR A 24 2.98 17.09 6.22
N GLU A 25 4.24 16.77 5.93
CA GLU A 25 5.17 17.65 5.22
C GLU A 25 5.93 16.87 4.10
N PRO A 26 5.23 16.36 3.06
CA PRO A 26 5.82 15.46 2.06
C PRO A 26 7.09 16.00 1.42
N SER A 27 7.12 17.31 1.13
CA SER A 27 8.28 17.98 0.52
C SER A 27 9.56 17.84 1.33
N LYS A 28 9.47 17.81 2.68
CA LYS A 28 10.65 17.62 3.56
C LYS A 28 11.21 16.19 3.48
N GLN A 29 10.37 15.20 3.19
CA GLN A 29 10.77 13.79 3.16
C GLN A 29 11.36 13.35 1.82
N ARG A 30 11.10 14.10 0.73
CA ARG A 30 11.53 13.75 -0.63
C ARG A 30 13.02 13.42 -0.72
N ARG A 31 13.87 14.24 -0.09
CA ARG A 31 15.32 14.06 -0.16
C ARG A 31 15.78 12.80 0.58
N LEU A 32 15.26 12.57 1.78
CA LEU A 32 15.60 11.37 2.57
C LEU A 32 15.21 10.10 1.81
N ILE A 33 13.98 10.05 1.30
CA ILE A 33 13.46 8.89 0.59
C ILE A 33 14.25 8.66 -0.71
N SER A 34 14.53 9.72 -1.48
CA SER A 34 15.33 9.61 -2.71
C SER A 34 16.72 9.00 -2.45
N ILE A 35 17.38 9.39 -1.37
CA ILE A 35 18.68 8.83 -0.98
C ILE A 35 18.53 7.35 -0.60
N ALA A 36 17.53 7.01 0.22
CA ALA A 36 17.30 5.65 0.70
C ALA A 36 16.94 4.69 -0.44
N THR A 37 16.13 5.13 -1.39
CA THR A 37 15.69 4.33 -2.55
C THR A 37 16.67 4.35 -3.71
N ARG A 38 17.61 5.30 -3.72
CA ARG A 38 18.47 5.61 -4.88
C ARG A 38 17.66 5.92 -6.14
N SER A 39 16.43 6.42 -5.98
CA SER A 39 15.54 6.82 -7.05
C SER A 39 15.24 8.31 -6.97
N PRO A 40 15.20 9.04 -8.10
CA PRO A 40 14.64 10.38 -8.10
C PRO A 40 13.14 10.35 -7.75
N ALA A 41 12.66 11.45 -7.18
CA ALA A 41 11.24 11.67 -6.95
C ALA A 41 10.54 12.04 -8.26
N THR A 42 9.47 11.34 -8.61
CA THR A 42 8.55 11.69 -9.70
C THR A 42 7.24 12.23 -9.14
N GLY A 43 6.63 13.20 -9.81
CA GLY A 43 5.45 13.91 -9.28
C GLY A 43 5.80 15.02 -8.25
N GLN A 44 4.78 15.80 -7.88
CA GLN A 44 4.87 16.94 -6.96
C GLN A 44 3.56 17.16 -6.20
N GLY A 45 3.61 17.93 -5.11
CA GLY A 45 2.45 18.23 -4.28
C GLY A 45 2.02 17.04 -3.43
N SER A 46 0.75 16.66 -3.54
CA SER A 46 0.09 15.67 -2.68
C SER A 46 0.45 14.22 -2.96
N SER A 47 1.17 13.94 -4.05
CA SER A 47 1.66 12.60 -4.39
C SER A 47 3.05 12.68 -5.02
N THR A 48 3.98 11.89 -4.49
CA THR A 48 5.34 11.74 -5.04
C THR A 48 5.69 10.25 -5.08
N ALA A 49 6.15 9.76 -6.23
CA ALA A 49 6.55 8.37 -6.41
C ALA A 49 8.08 8.22 -6.50
N PHE A 50 8.55 7.04 -6.11
CA PHE A 50 9.94 6.61 -6.21
C PHE A 50 9.96 5.18 -6.75
N ASP A 51 10.65 4.97 -7.85
CA ASP A 51 10.70 3.67 -8.50
C ASP A 51 11.73 2.77 -7.80
N LEU A 52 11.28 1.61 -7.34
CA LEU A 52 12.13 0.55 -6.81
C LEU A 52 12.24 -0.57 -7.84
N PRO A 53 13.22 -1.49 -7.72
CA PRO A 53 13.39 -2.57 -8.68
C PRO A 53 12.16 -3.48 -8.89
N ASN A 54 11.29 -3.60 -7.88
CA ASN A 54 10.16 -4.53 -7.88
C ASN A 54 8.83 -3.91 -7.40
N ALA A 55 8.81 -2.61 -7.07
CA ALA A 55 7.65 -1.92 -6.51
C ALA A 55 7.80 -0.40 -6.68
N THR A 56 6.76 0.35 -6.33
CA THR A 56 6.82 1.80 -6.18
C THR A 56 6.73 2.17 -4.70
N LEU A 57 7.48 3.16 -4.24
CA LEU A 57 7.20 3.83 -2.97
C LEU A 57 6.47 5.13 -3.28
N THR A 58 5.25 5.28 -2.78
CA THR A 58 4.45 6.49 -2.97
C THR A 58 4.33 7.25 -1.66
N LEU A 59 4.74 8.51 -1.67
CA LEU A 59 4.56 9.46 -0.58
C LEU A 59 3.33 10.31 -0.85
N LEU A 60 2.34 10.21 0.04
CA LEU A 60 1.10 10.99 0.03
C LEU A 60 1.05 11.98 1.19
N ASP A 61 0.32 13.07 1.00
CA ASP A 61 -0.21 13.81 2.15
C ASP A 61 -1.45 13.08 2.74
N PRO A 62 -1.92 13.47 3.96
CA PRO A 62 -3.06 12.80 4.58
C PRO A 62 -4.36 12.85 3.76
N VAL A 63 -4.59 13.94 3.01
CA VAL A 63 -5.81 14.12 2.22
C VAL A 63 -5.80 13.20 1.00
N ALA A 64 -4.68 13.09 0.32
CA ALA A 64 -4.49 12.18 -0.81
C ALA A 64 -4.59 10.72 -0.36
N PHE A 65 -4.08 10.37 0.82
CA PHE A 65 -4.24 9.03 1.39
C PHE A 65 -5.71 8.70 1.66
N GLU A 66 -6.44 9.59 2.32
CA GLU A 66 -7.86 9.38 2.62
C GLU A 66 -8.72 9.34 1.36
N THR A 67 -8.43 10.20 0.38
CA THR A 67 -9.10 10.18 -0.92
C THR A 67 -8.88 8.84 -1.64
N ARG A 68 -7.66 8.30 -1.58
CA ARG A 68 -7.31 7.06 -2.27
C ARG A 68 -7.88 5.81 -1.60
N PHE A 69 -7.77 5.70 -0.28
CA PHE A 69 -8.11 4.47 0.46
C PHE A 69 -9.44 4.58 1.22
N GLY A 70 -10.07 5.75 1.24
CA GLY A 70 -11.36 5.98 1.89
C GLY A 70 -11.34 5.77 3.41
N MET A 71 -10.17 5.93 4.03
CA MET A 71 -9.96 5.84 5.47
C MET A 71 -8.96 6.92 5.90
N PRO A 72 -9.09 7.46 7.12
CA PRO A 72 -8.19 8.50 7.58
C PRO A 72 -6.76 7.97 7.67
N ALA A 73 -5.79 8.82 7.34
CA ALA A 73 -4.38 8.45 7.45
C ALA A 73 -3.95 8.14 8.89
N GLY A 74 -4.71 8.59 9.89
CA GLY A 74 -4.41 8.47 11.32
C GLY A 74 -3.75 9.74 11.85
N ALA A 75 -3.07 9.63 13.00
CA ALA A 75 -2.42 10.77 13.64
C ALA A 75 -1.37 11.44 12.72
N PRO A 76 -1.20 12.78 12.82
CA PRO A 76 -0.12 13.50 12.16
C PRO A 76 1.24 12.83 12.38
N SER A 77 2.07 12.78 11.35
CA SER A 77 3.42 12.22 11.43
C SER A 77 4.34 12.86 10.39
N GLU A 78 5.61 13.03 10.75
CA GLU A 78 6.64 13.47 9.80
C GLU A 78 6.82 12.49 8.64
N LEU A 79 6.77 11.18 8.94
CA LEU A 79 6.77 10.10 7.95
C LEU A 79 6.24 8.82 8.61
N ARG A 80 5.24 8.18 8.00
CA ARG A 80 4.75 6.85 8.40
C ARG A 80 4.48 6.02 7.16
N PHE A 81 4.90 4.76 7.16
CA PHE A 81 4.45 3.78 6.17
C PHE A 81 3.06 3.27 6.56
N ALA A 82 2.04 3.67 5.81
CA ALA A 82 0.64 3.52 6.18
C ALA A 82 -0.13 2.52 5.30
N GLY A 83 0.44 2.08 4.18
CA GLY A 83 -0.20 1.13 3.29
C GLY A 83 0.78 0.22 2.56
N ILE A 84 0.35 -0.99 2.27
CA ILE A 84 1.03 -1.95 1.41
C ILE A 84 0.04 -2.43 0.36
N VAL A 85 0.41 -2.32 -0.92
CA VAL A 85 -0.40 -2.79 -2.04
C VAL A 85 0.19 -4.09 -2.58
N PHE A 86 -0.62 -5.14 -2.55
CA PHE A 86 -0.30 -6.46 -3.04
C PHE A 86 -0.89 -6.69 -4.44
N SER A 87 -0.11 -7.27 -5.35
CA SER A 87 -0.65 -7.81 -6.59
C SER A 87 -1.37 -9.12 -6.33
N VAL A 88 -2.53 -9.30 -6.95
CA VAL A 88 -3.30 -10.55 -6.92
C VAL A 88 -3.70 -10.94 -8.34
N ARG A 89 -4.01 -12.24 -8.53
CA ARG A 89 -4.50 -12.76 -9.82
C ARG A 89 -6.00 -12.55 -10.04
N SER A 90 -6.75 -12.42 -8.95
CA SER A 90 -8.20 -12.26 -8.97
C SER A 90 -8.65 -11.49 -7.73
N VAL A 91 -9.09 -10.26 -7.90
CA VAL A 91 -9.68 -9.46 -6.80
C VAL A 91 -10.94 -10.14 -6.27
N ASP A 92 -11.78 -10.70 -7.14
CA ASP A 92 -12.98 -11.47 -6.75
C ASP A 92 -12.66 -12.71 -5.90
N ALA A 93 -11.54 -13.39 -6.18
CA ALA A 93 -11.11 -14.52 -5.35
C ALA A 93 -10.68 -14.06 -3.95
N VAL A 94 -10.00 -12.92 -3.87
CA VAL A 94 -9.56 -12.33 -2.60
C VAL A 94 -10.74 -11.84 -1.78
N ALA A 95 -11.72 -11.16 -2.38
CA ALA A 95 -12.95 -10.72 -1.69
C ALA A 95 -13.68 -11.90 -1.04
N ARG A 96 -13.87 -13.00 -1.81
CA ARG A 96 -14.50 -14.23 -1.30
C ARG A 96 -13.72 -14.84 -0.14
N LEU A 97 -12.39 -14.86 -0.23
CA LEU A 97 -11.55 -15.41 0.82
C LEU A 97 -11.61 -14.58 2.11
N LEU A 98 -11.54 -13.26 1.99
CA LEU A 98 -11.64 -12.33 3.13
C LEU A 98 -13.00 -12.47 3.81
N ALA A 99 -14.09 -12.51 3.03
CA ALA A 99 -15.44 -12.74 3.54
C ALA A 99 -15.57 -14.10 4.25
N ALA A 100 -15.04 -15.18 3.66
CA ALA A 100 -15.04 -16.51 4.28
C ALA A 100 -14.22 -16.58 5.57
N SER A 101 -13.24 -15.69 5.73
CA SER A 101 -12.38 -15.58 6.91
C SER A 101 -12.86 -14.52 7.91
N SER A 102 -14.04 -13.92 7.68
CA SER A 102 -14.60 -12.83 8.49
C SER A 102 -13.68 -11.62 8.62
N VAL A 103 -12.90 -11.32 7.58
CA VAL A 103 -12.06 -10.13 7.52
C VAL A 103 -12.85 -8.98 6.89
N GLU A 104 -13.08 -7.94 7.67
CA GLU A 104 -13.72 -6.70 7.20
C GLU A 104 -12.85 -6.02 6.13
N HIS A 105 -13.49 -5.64 5.02
CA HIS A 105 -12.83 -5.03 3.88
C HIS A 105 -13.78 -4.10 3.13
N ASP A 106 -13.23 -3.07 2.52
CA ASP A 106 -13.92 -2.12 1.66
C ASP A 106 -13.52 -2.35 0.20
N ILE A 107 -14.47 -2.29 -0.73
CA ILE A 107 -14.18 -2.28 -2.19
C ILE A 107 -14.10 -0.83 -2.65
N ARG A 108 -12.99 -0.45 -3.29
CA ARG A 108 -12.74 0.93 -3.76
C ARG A 108 -12.25 0.90 -5.20
N GLY A 109 -13.15 1.16 -6.14
CA GLY A 109 -12.85 0.94 -7.56
C GLY A 109 -12.54 -0.53 -7.78
N ASP A 110 -11.36 -0.82 -8.33
CA ASP A 110 -10.88 -2.18 -8.58
C ASP A 110 -10.00 -2.75 -7.45
N ASP A 111 -9.82 -1.98 -6.36
CA ASP A 111 -9.00 -2.38 -5.21
C ASP A 111 -9.86 -2.90 -4.04
N ILE A 112 -9.34 -3.89 -3.31
CA ILE A 112 -9.85 -4.25 -1.98
C ILE A 112 -8.95 -3.62 -0.92
N VAL A 113 -9.54 -2.87 0.01
CA VAL A 113 -8.84 -2.23 1.13
C VAL A 113 -9.22 -2.91 2.44
N VAL A 114 -8.22 -3.45 3.13
CA VAL A 114 -8.33 -3.98 4.50
C VAL A 114 -7.70 -2.98 5.45
N ARG A 115 -8.48 -2.50 6.41
CA ARG A 115 -8.02 -1.52 7.41
C ARG A 115 -6.96 -2.14 8.33
N PRO A 116 -6.02 -1.35 8.86
CA PRO A 116 -5.05 -1.86 9.81
C PRO A 116 -5.76 -2.38 11.07
N ALA A 117 -5.53 -3.64 11.43
CA ALA A 117 -5.90 -4.13 12.76
C ALA A 117 -5.01 -3.49 13.84
N SER A 118 -5.46 -3.53 15.11
CA SER A 118 -4.65 -3.05 16.23
C SER A 118 -3.29 -3.76 16.25
N GLY A 119 -2.20 -2.99 16.20
CA GLY A 119 -0.82 -3.49 16.16
C GLY A 119 -0.25 -3.77 14.76
N GLN A 120 -1.05 -3.71 13.68
CA GLN A 120 -0.59 -3.99 12.30
C GLN A 120 0.06 -2.76 11.62
N GLY A 121 -0.34 -1.55 11.99
CA GLY A 121 0.31 -0.29 11.61
C GLY A 121 0.13 0.18 10.16
N ALA A 122 -0.26 -0.69 9.24
CA ALA A 122 -0.50 -0.36 7.83
C ALA A 122 -1.75 -1.06 7.29
N ALA A 123 -2.41 -0.42 6.34
CA ALA A 123 -3.51 -1.01 5.60
C ALA A 123 -2.99 -1.94 4.51
N PHE A 124 -3.74 -2.99 4.23
CA PHE A 124 -3.43 -3.93 3.17
C PHE A 124 -4.40 -3.70 2.02
N VAL A 125 -3.85 -3.49 0.84
CA VAL A 125 -4.62 -3.23 -0.38
C VAL A 125 -4.30 -4.35 -1.37
N PHE A 126 -5.32 -4.89 -2.01
CA PHE A 126 -5.17 -5.93 -3.03
C PHE A 126 -5.63 -5.37 -4.37
N GLN A 127 -4.73 -5.43 -5.35
CA GLN A 127 -4.96 -4.91 -6.69
C GLN A 127 -4.68 -6.01 -7.71
N GLU A 128 -5.57 -6.17 -8.68
CA GLU A 128 -5.33 -7.08 -9.79
C GLU A 128 -4.22 -6.54 -10.70
N LYS A 129 -3.22 -7.36 -10.98
CA LYS A 129 -2.28 -7.08 -12.08
C LYS A 129 -2.46 -8.15 -13.15
N ALA A 130 -2.71 -7.68 -14.38
CA ALA A 130 -2.73 -8.49 -15.59
C ALA A 130 -1.34 -9.10 -15.89
#